data_AF-A0A4Y2J3D8-F1
#
_entry.id   AF-A0A4Y2J3D8-F1
#
_cell.length_a   1.000
_cell.length_b   1.000
_cell.length_c   1.000
_cell.angle_alpha   90.00
_cell.angle_beta   90.00
_cell.angle_gamma   90.00
#
_symmetry.space_group_name_H-M   'P 1'
#
loop_
_entity.id
_entity.type
_entity.pdbx_description
1 polymer ?
#
loop_
_entity_poly.entity_id
_entity_poly.type
_entity_poly.pdbx_seq_one_letter_code
_entity_poly.pdbx_strand_id
1 'polypeptide(L)'
;MDKLLNSGSYDRTKQLRIYITKISAKPYKPSITEWQVTLSAFLLLVPELFEKMKFVLLSHFNPDALENYFSQVRRKGGSNDHPTPVYFLQRTRMLLAE
;
A
#
# COMPACT_ATOMS: atom_id res chain seq x y z
N MET A 1 -3.43 6.95 29.03
CA MET A 1 -2.86 6.91 27.66
C MET A 1 -2.42 8.31 27.21
N ASP A 2 -2.20 9.25 28.15
CA ASP A 2 -2.43 10.68 27.87
C ASP A 2 -1.19 11.56 28.00
N LYS A 3 0.02 10.98 27.92
CA LYS A 3 1.28 11.74 28.09
C LYS A 3 2.20 11.73 26.87
N LEU A 4 1.69 11.45 25.67
CA LEU A 4 2.49 11.49 24.44
C LEU A 4 2.04 12.55 23.42
N LEU A 5 1.12 13.45 23.77
CA LEU A 5 0.57 14.44 22.83
C LEU A 5 1.15 15.85 22.96
N ASN A 6 2.05 16.13 23.91
CA ASN A 6 2.57 17.48 24.13
C ASN A 6 4.11 17.52 24.20
N SER A 7 4.77 17.42 23.05
CA SER A 7 6.03 18.14 22.81
C SER A 7 6.27 18.28 21.31
N GLY A 8 6.71 19.47 20.92
CA GLY A 8 6.61 20.00 19.56
C GLY A 8 7.29 19.20 18.45
N SER A 9 6.77 19.41 17.24
CA SER A 9 7.37 19.11 15.94
C SER A 9 8.11 17.78 15.81
N TYR A 10 7.59 16.73 16.44
CA TYR A 10 8.03 15.38 16.19
C TYR A 10 7.40 14.91 14.88
N ASP A 11 8.23 14.65 13.87
CA ASP A 11 7.84 14.18 12.55
C ASP A 11 6.84 13.00 12.68
N ARG A 12 5.59 13.24 12.27
CA ARG A 12 4.49 12.27 12.37
C ARG A 12 4.85 10.96 11.67
N THR A 13 5.69 11.00 10.64
CA THR A 13 6.19 9.82 9.94
C THR A 13 7.17 9.00 10.79
N LYS A 14 8.04 9.64 11.58
CA LYS A 14 8.92 8.97 12.54
C LYS A 14 8.12 8.34 13.68
N GLN A 15 7.07 9.00 14.15
CA GLN A 15 6.14 8.45 15.14
C GLN A 15 5.40 7.22 14.59
N LEU A 16 4.91 7.29 13.34
CA LEU A 16 4.30 6.18 12.62
C LEU A 16 5.25 4.97 12.56
N ARG A 17 6.51 5.23 12.16
CA ARG A 17 7.53 4.19 12.02
C ARG A 17 7.81 3.51 13.35
N ILE A 18 7.99 4.27 14.42
CA ILE A 18 8.21 3.74 15.78
C ILE A 18 7.01 2.90 16.24
N TYR A 19 5.79 3.37 15.99
CA TYR A 19 4.56 2.66 16.37
C TYR A 19 4.39 1.34 15.59
N ILE A 20 4.61 1.36 14.27
CA ILE A 20 4.57 0.17 13.41
C ILE A 20 5.62 -0.86 13.84
N THR A 21 6.86 -0.43 14.13
CA THR A 21 7.91 -1.32 14.63
C THR A 21 7.53 -1.97 15.96
N LYS A 22 6.87 -1.24 16.86
CA LYS A 22 6.38 -1.78 18.13
C LYS A 22 5.23 -2.78 17.97
N ILE A 23 4.33 -2.57 17.01
CA ILE A 23 3.26 -3.52 16.69
C ILE A 23 3.84 -4.79 16.08
N SER A 24 4.76 -4.65 15.12
CA SER A 24 5.41 -5.77 14.44
C SER A 24 6.26 -6.65 15.36
N ALA A 25 6.71 -6.13 16.50
CA ALA A 25 7.48 -6.89 17.48
C ALA A 25 6.63 -7.80 18.38
N LYS A 26 5.29 -7.66 18.36
CA LYS A 26 4.40 -8.54 19.13
C LYS A 26 4.13 -9.84 18.36
N PRO A 27 4.09 -11.00 19.04
CA PRO A 27 4.03 -12.32 18.41
C PRO A 27 2.62 -12.69 17.91
N TYR A 28 1.94 -11.78 17.22
CA TYR A 28 0.66 -12.05 16.58
C TYR A 28 0.86 -12.68 15.20
N LYS A 29 -0.19 -13.33 14.69
CA LYS A 29 -0.24 -13.81 13.31
C LYS A 29 0.02 -12.63 12.36
N PRO A 30 0.82 -12.79 11.30
CA PRO A 30 1.14 -11.73 10.35
C PRO A 30 -0.09 -10.96 9.84
N SER A 31 -1.18 -11.66 9.54
CA SER A 31 -2.42 -11.04 9.10
C SER A 31 -2.98 -10.04 10.13
N ILE A 32 -3.00 -10.37 11.43
CA ILE A 32 -3.49 -9.47 12.48
C ILE A 32 -2.59 -8.24 12.59
N THR A 33 -1.27 -8.46 12.55
CA THR A 33 -0.26 -7.39 12.60
C THR A 33 -0.40 -6.44 11.41
N GLU A 34 -0.56 -6.97 10.19
CA GLU A 34 -0.73 -6.22 8.96
C GLU A 34 -2.04 -5.42 8.93
N TRP A 35 -3.13 -6.00 9.44
CA TRP A 35 -4.40 -5.30 9.63
C TRP A 35 -4.25 -4.11 10.59
N GLN A 36 -3.58 -4.31 11.72
CA GLN A 36 -3.32 -3.22 12.68
C GLN A 36 -2.48 -2.11 12.07
N VAL A 37 -1.43 -2.46 11.32
CA VAL A 37 -0.58 -1.49 10.61
C VAL A 37 -1.40 -0.70 9.58
N THR A 38 -2.17 -1.39 8.74
CA THR A 38 -3.00 -0.77 7.70
C THR A 38 -4.00 0.21 8.29
N LEU A 39 -4.77 -0.20 9.30
CA LEU A 39 -5.76 0.67 9.95
C LEU A 39 -5.12 1.88 10.63
N SER A 40 -3.99 1.67 11.31
CA SER A 40 -3.29 2.75 12.01
C SER A 40 -2.70 3.78 11.03
N ALA A 41 -2.10 3.31 9.93
CA ALA A 41 -1.61 4.19 8.88
C ALA A 41 -2.77 4.95 8.21
N PHE A 42 -3.90 4.28 7.95
CA PHE A 42 -5.06 4.91 7.33
C PHE A 42 -5.68 6.00 8.22
N LEU A 43 -5.84 5.75 9.52
CA LEU A 43 -6.33 6.76 10.47
C LEU A 43 -5.46 8.02 10.50
N LEU A 44 -4.16 7.88 10.26
CA LEU A 44 -3.22 8.99 10.25
C LEU A 44 -3.19 9.72 8.91
N LEU A 45 -3.47 9.01 7.81
CA LEU A 45 -3.55 9.55 6.45
C LEU A 45 -4.88 10.28 6.17
N VAL A 46 -5.99 9.81 6.75
CA VAL A 46 -7.34 10.34 6.52
C VAL A 46 -7.42 11.86 6.74
N PRO A 47 -6.96 12.44 7.86
CA PRO A 47 -7.01 13.89 8.04
C PRO A 47 -6.33 14.67 6.91
N GLU A 48 -5.15 14.22 6.47
CA GLU A 48 -4.39 14.87 5.39
C GLU A 48 -5.09 14.75 4.02
N LEU A 49 -5.78 13.64 3.76
CA LEU A 49 -6.56 13.45 2.53
C LEU A 49 -7.81 14.33 2.51
N PHE A 50 -8.52 14.43 3.62
CA PHE A 50 -9.77 15.19 3.70
C PHE A 50 -9.56 16.71 3.80
N GLU A 51 -8.33 17.19 4.03
CA GLU A 51 -7.99 18.61 3.84
C GLU A 51 -8.22 19.07 2.39
N LYS A 52 -8.06 18.17 1.40
CA LYS A 52 -8.11 18.50 -0.03
C LYS A 52 -9.23 17.80 -0.79
N MET A 53 -9.74 16.69 -0.27
CA MET A 53 -10.71 15.82 -0.95
C MET A 53 -12.00 15.70 -0.14
N LYS A 54 -13.15 15.72 -0.83
CA LYS A 54 -14.47 15.56 -0.19
C LYS A 54 -14.75 14.11 0.23
N PHE A 55 -14.15 13.14 -0.46
CA PHE A 55 -14.28 11.73 -0.18
C PHE A 55 -13.04 10.98 -0.67
N VAL A 56 -12.85 9.77 -0.17
CA VAL A 56 -11.74 8.88 -0.52
C VAL A 56 -12.29 7.53 -0.95
N LEU A 57 -11.83 7.01 -2.09
CA LEU A 57 -12.18 5.68 -2.56
C LEU A 57 -11.21 4.66 -1.97
N LEU A 58 -11.71 3.80 -1.07
CA LEU A 58 -10.89 2.76 -0.42
C LEU A 58 -10.35 1.72 -1.41
N SER A 59 -11.02 1.54 -2.55
CA SER A 59 -10.58 0.64 -3.64
C SER A 59 -9.22 1.03 -4.23
N HIS A 60 -8.73 2.25 -4.02
CA HIS A 60 -7.41 2.67 -4.50
C HIS A 60 -6.29 2.39 -3.48
N PHE A 61 -6.62 1.88 -2.28
CA PHE A 61 -5.67 1.51 -1.24
C PHE A 61 -5.39 0.00 -1.20
N ASN A 62 -5.86 -0.74 -2.21
CA ASN A 62 -5.59 -2.16 -2.36
C ASN A 62 -4.66 -2.40 -3.57
N PRO A 63 -3.95 -3.53 -3.60
CA PRO A 63 -3.06 -3.88 -4.71
C PRO A 63 -3.80 -4.41 -5.95
N ASP A 64 -5.14 -4.48 -5.94
CA ASP A 64 -5.92 -5.13 -7.00
C ASP A 64 -5.66 -4.51 -8.37
N ALA A 65 -5.47 -3.19 -8.44
CA ALA A 65 -5.13 -2.52 -9.71
C ALA A 65 -3.81 -3.04 -10.31
N LEU A 66 -2.82 -3.31 -9.45
CA LEU A 66 -1.54 -3.87 -9.86
C LEU A 66 -1.67 -5.35 -10.25
N GLU A 67 -2.44 -6.14 -9.51
CA GLU A 67 -2.73 -7.54 -9.84
C GLU A 67 -3.50 -7.69 -11.16
N ASN A 68 -4.43 -6.77 -11.40
CA ASN A 68 -5.16 -6.65 -12.66
C ASN A 68 -4.20 -6.30 -13.81
N TYR A 69 -3.28 -5.37 -13.60
CA TYR A 69 -2.24 -5.06 -14.57
C TYR A 69 -1.38 -6.30 -14.91
N PHE A 70 -0.92 -7.04 -13.90
CA PHE A 70 -0.18 -8.28 -14.15
C PHE A 70 -1.00 -9.31 -14.93
N SER A 71 -2.30 -9.37 -14.68
CA SER A 71 -3.20 -10.24 -15.45
C SER A 71 -3.31 -9.81 -16.91
N GLN A 72 -3.31 -8.51 -17.21
CA GLN A 72 -3.24 -8.01 -18.59
C GLN A 72 -1.91 -8.37 -19.26
N VAL A 73 -0.78 -8.20 -18.57
CA VAL A 73 0.54 -8.60 -19.08
C VAL A 73 0.61 -10.09 -19.41
N ARG A 74 0.03 -10.95 -18.55
CA ARG A 74 -0.05 -12.39 -18.81
C ARG A 74 -0.93 -12.69 -20.03
N ARG A 75 -2.11 -12.05 -20.13
CA ARG A 75 -3.04 -12.21 -21.27
C ARG A 75 -2.42 -11.83 -22.61
N LYS A 76 -1.58 -10.79 -22.65
CA LYS A 76 -0.86 -10.36 -23.87
C LYS A 76 0.06 -11.47 -24.43
N GLY A 77 0.44 -12.44 -23.61
CA GLY A 77 1.28 -13.57 -23.99
C GLY A 77 0.59 -14.76 -24.64
N GLY A 78 -0.76 -14.77 -24.72
CA GLY A 78 -1.51 -15.94 -25.15
C GLY A 78 -1.19 -17.15 -24.28
N SER A 79 -0.66 -18.22 -24.88
CA SER A 79 -0.27 -19.45 -24.18
C SER A 79 0.98 -19.30 -23.29
N ASN A 80 1.75 -18.22 -23.41
CA ASN A 80 2.91 -17.95 -22.55
C ASN A 80 2.50 -17.05 -21.36
N ASP A 81 1.81 -17.66 -20.41
CA ASP A 81 1.26 -17.04 -19.19
C ASP A 81 2.33 -16.76 -18.11
N HIS A 82 3.49 -17.43 -18.19
CA HIS A 82 4.64 -17.21 -17.32
C HIS A 82 5.85 -16.63 -18.10
N PRO A 83 5.81 -15.33 -18.47
CA PRO A 83 6.87 -14.72 -19.26
C PRO A 83 8.21 -14.66 -18.53
N THR A 84 9.30 -14.80 -19.27
CA THR A 84 10.63 -14.38 -18.78
C THR A 84 10.66 -12.86 -18.56
N PRO A 85 11.61 -12.33 -17.76
CA PRO A 85 11.71 -10.89 -17.51
C PRO A 85 11.77 -10.03 -18.79
N VAL A 86 12.42 -10.52 -19.85
CA VAL A 86 12.50 -9.83 -21.15
C VAL A 86 11.13 -9.73 -21.82
N TYR A 87 10.37 -10.83 -21.84
CA TYR A 87 9.01 -10.83 -22.40
C TYR A 87 8.05 -9.99 -21.55
N PHE A 88 8.18 -10.00 -20.22
CA PHE A 88 7.41 -9.13 -19.34
C PHE A 88 7.64 -7.65 -19.66
N LEU A 89 8.90 -7.24 -19.83
CA LEU A 89 9.26 -5.87 -20.20
C LEU A 89 8.70 -5.48 -21.58
N GLN A 90 8.84 -6.36 -22.57
CA GLN A 90 8.31 -6.11 -23.91
C GLN A 90 6.78 -5.93 -23.90
N ARG A 91 6.06 -6.80 -23.20
CA ARG A 91 4.59 -6.72 -23.07
C ARG A 91 4.15 -5.48 -22.30
N THR A 92 4.87 -5.13 -21.25
CA THR A 92 4.66 -3.88 -20.50
C THR A 92 4.78 -2.66 -21.41
N ARG A 93 5.84 -2.60 -22.24
CA ARG A 93 6.01 -1.51 -23.21
C ARG A 93 4.87 -1.43 -24.23
N MET A 94 4.36 -2.58 -24.67
CA MET A 94 3.20 -2.62 -25.58
C MET A 94 1.94 -2.07 -24.90
N LEU A 95 1.63 -2.49 -23.67
CA LEU A 95 0.45 -2.02 -22.93
C LEU A 95 0.52 -0.53 -22.56
N LEU A 96 1.72 0.02 -22.36
CA LEU A 96 1.91 1.45 -22.09
C LEU A 96 1.83 2.31 -23.36
N ALA A 97 1.89 1.69 -24.54
CA ALA A 97 1.81 2.36 -25.84
C ALA A 97 0.40 2.28 -26.48
N GLU A 98 -0.53 1.54 -25.85
CA GLU A 98 -1.96 1.51 -26.20
C GLU A 98 -2.70 2.73 -25.63
#